data_AF-A0A257L900-F1
#
_entry.id   AF-A0A257L900-F1
#
_cell.length_a   1.000
_cell.length_b   1.000
_cell.length_c   1.000
_cell.angle_alpha   90.00
_cell.angle_beta   90.00
_cell.angle_gamma   90.00
#
_symmetry.space_group_name_H-M   'P 1'
#
loop_
_entity.id
_entity.type
_entity.pdbx_description
1 polymer ?
#
loop_
_entity_poly.entity_id
_entity_poly.type
_entity_poly.pdbx_seq_one_letter_code
_entity_poly.pdbx_strand_id
1 'polypeptide(L)' 'MTNKKCEKCGQEFECKPEDITNCQCASIQLTENARKLIAANYTDCLCSNCLRNISEEQG' A
#
# COMPACT_ATOMS: atom_id res chain seq x y z
N MET A 1 -7.79 -16.66 -6.07
CA MET A 1 -7.02 -15.43 -6.23
C MET A 1 -7.66 -14.41 -5.31
N THR A 2 -6.97 -13.97 -4.25
CA THR A 2 -7.54 -13.04 -3.28
C THR A 2 -7.18 -11.62 -3.72
N ASN A 3 -7.96 -11.11 -4.67
CA ASN A 3 -7.85 -9.72 -5.08
C ASN A 3 -8.42 -8.84 -3.97
N LYS A 4 -7.63 -7.89 -3.48
CA LYS A 4 -8.05 -6.86 -2.54
C LYS A 4 -8.27 -5.55 -3.30
N LYS A 5 -9.17 -4.70 -2.79
CA LYS A 5 -9.34 -3.34 -3.29
C LYS A 5 -8.53 -2.37 -2.46
N CYS A 6 -7.85 -1.47 -3.15
CA CYS A 6 -7.15 -0.36 -2.52
C CYS A 6 -8.14 0.59 -1.85
N GLU A 7 -7.94 0.92 -0.58
CA GLU A 7 -8.80 1.86 0.14
C GLU A 7 -8.72 3.29 -0.43
N LYS A 8 -7.56 3.70 -0.95
CA LYS A 8 -7.34 5.05 -1.54
C LYS A 8 -7.96 5.21 -2.92
N CYS A 9 -7.75 4.26 -3.84
CA CYS A 9 -8.14 4.41 -5.25
C CYS A 9 -9.18 3.39 -5.74
N GLY A 10 -9.55 2.40 -4.94
CA GLY A 10 -10.49 1.35 -5.32
C GLY A 10 -9.96 0.31 -6.32
N GLN A 11 -8.70 0.42 -6.75
CA GLN A 11 -8.08 -0.54 -7.67
C GLN A 11 -8.01 -1.94 -7.06
N GLU A 12 -8.39 -2.94 -7.83
CA GLU A 12 -8.17 -4.34 -7.48
C GLU A 12 -6.70 -4.71 -7.73
N PHE A 13 -6.05 -5.25 -6.70
CA PHE A 13 -4.68 -5.73 -6.79
C PHE A 13 -4.54 -7.07 -6.08
N GLU A 14 -3.53 -7.83 -6.46
CA GLU A 14 -3.21 -9.07 -5.77
C GLU A 14 -2.58 -8.74 -4.40
N CYS A 15 -3.30 -9.08 -3.33
CA CYS A 15 -2.79 -8.98 -1.97
C CYS A 15 -2.65 -10.39 -1.40
N LYS A 16 -1.42 -10.77 -1.06
CA LYS A 16 -1.11 -12.03 -0.39
C LYS A 16 -0.75 -11.70 1.06
N PRO A 17 -1.72 -11.53 1.97
CA PRO A 17 -1.42 -11.25 3.38
C PRO A 17 -0.62 -12.39 4.03
N GLU A 18 -0.80 -13.62 3.56
CA GLU A 18 -0.02 -14.80 3.96
C GLU A 18 1.45 -14.71 3.53
N ASP A 19 1.74 -13.93 2.49
CA ASP A 19 3.06 -13.75 1.92
C ASP A 19 3.30 -12.27 1.59
N ILE A 20 3.29 -11.46 2.66
CA ILE A 20 3.40 -10.00 2.55
C ILE A 20 4.64 -9.58 1.75
N THR A 21 5.73 -10.34 1.84
CA THR A 21 6.98 -10.15 1.10
C THR A 21 6.80 -10.23 -0.42
N ASN A 22 5.87 -11.08 -0.88
CA ASN A 22 5.50 -11.22 -2.29
C ASN A 22 4.38 -10.27 -2.72
N CYS A 23 3.86 -9.44 -1.81
CA CYS A 23 2.84 -8.47 -2.16
C CYS A 23 3.47 -7.30 -2.94
N GLN A 24 2.80 -6.84 -3.99
CA GLN A 24 3.26 -5.68 -4.77
C GLN A 24 3.46 -4.42 -3.92
N CYS A 25 2.75 -4.31 -2.79
CA CYS A 25 2.93 -3.21 -1.85
C CYS A 25 4.26 -3.27 -1.06
N ALA A 26 4.81 -4.46 -0.80
CA ALA A 26 5.98 -4.63 0.07
C ALA A 26 7.31 -4.31 -0.62
N SER A 27 7.35 -4.34 -1.94
CA SER A 27 8.53 -3.94 -2.72
C SER A 27 8.76 -2.42 -2.70
N ILE A 28 7.80 -1.64 -2.19
CA ILE A 28 7.90 -0.17 -2.15
C ILE A 28 8.59 0.29 -0.87
N GLN A 29 9.60 1.12 -1.04
CA GLN A 29 10.23 1.81 0.07
C GLN A 29 9.38 3.01 0.51
N LEU A 30 8.67 2.83 1.61
CA LEU A 30 7.95 3.91 2.30
C LEU A 30 8.85 4.54 3.36
N THR A 31 8.93 5.86 3.38
CA THR A 31 9.56 6.62 4.46
C THR A 31 8.77 6.47 5.77
N GLU A 32 9.39 6.76 6.91
CA GLU A 32 8.69 6.74 8.20
C GLU A 32 7.45 7.64 8.23
N ASN A 33 7.54 8.84 7.64
CA ASN A 33 6.40 9.75 7.52
C ASN A 33 5.26 9.15 6.70
N ALA A 34 5.58 8.57 5.54
CA ALA A 34 4.58 7.88 4.72
C ALA A 34 3.92 6.74 5.49
N ARG A 35 4.69 5.91 6.21
CA ARG A 35 4.14 4.82 7.03
C ARG A 35 3.22 5.32 8.14
N LYS A 36 3.61 6.37 8.87
CA LYS A 36 2.77 6.99 9.92
C LYS A 36 1.48 7.55 9.33
N LEU A 37 1.57 8.25 8.20
CA LEU A 37 0.40 8.79 7.52
C LEU A 37 -0.54 7.68 7.07
N ILE A 38 0.02 6.61 6.48
CA ILE A 38 -0.77 5.46 6.05
C ILE A 38 -1.49 4.83 7.24
N ALA A 39 -0.78 4.50 8.31
CA ALA A 39 -1.37 3.89 9.50
C ALA A 39 -2.39 4.79 10.22
N ALA A 40 -2.30 6.12 10.06
CA ALA A 40 -3.23 7.08 10.65
C ALA A 40 -4.48 7.35 9.78
N ASN A 41 -4.37 7.24 8.46
CA ASN A 41 -5.44 7.58 7.52
C ASN A 41 -6.12 6.36 6.88
N TYR A 42 -5.43 5.23 6.83
CA TYR A 42 -5.89 4.03 6.15
C TYR A 42 -5.75 2.79 7.05
N THR A 43 -6.78 1.96 7.03
CA THR A 43 -6.85 0.73 7.85
C THR A 43 -6.83 -0.55 7.01
N ASP A 44 -7.19 -0.47 5.73
CA ASP A 44 -7.08 -1.60 4.79
C ASP A 44 -5.85 -1.44 3.86
N CYS A 45 -5.68 -2.36 2.92
CA CYS A 45 -4.49 -2.45 2.12
C CYS A 45 -4.49 -1.39 1.00
N LEU A 46 -3.30 -0.83 0.73
CA LEU A 46 -3.09 0.12 -0.36
C LEU A 46 -2.30 -0.54 -1.49
N CYS A 47 -2.67 -0.22 -2.74
CA CYS A 47 -1.95 -0.72 -3.90
C CYS A 47 -0.59 -0.04 -4.06
N SER A 48 0.29 -0.67 -4.84
CA SER A 48 1.63 -0.18 -5.12
C SER A 48 1.65 1.25 -5.67
N ASN A 49 0.71 1.58 -6.55
CA ASN A 49 0.63 2.92 -7.15
C ASN A 49 0.33 4.01 -6.10
N CYS A 50 -0.61 3.75 -5.19
CA CYS A 50 -0.96 4.68 -4.13
C CYS A 50 0.17 4.85 -3.12
N LEU A 51 0.82 3.75 -2.74
CA LEU A 51 1.95 3.77 -1.83
C LEU A 51 3.12 4.57 -2.39
N ARG A 52 3.43 4.38 -3.68
CA ARG A 52 4.49 5.12 -4.37
C ARG A 52 4.19 6.61 -4.46
N ASN A 53 2.95 6.96 -4.82
CA ASN A 53 2.53 8.34 -4.84
C ASN A 53 2.62 9.00 -3.45
N ILE A 54 2.24 8.31 -2.36
CA ILE A 54 2.43 8.82 -0.99
C ILE A 54 3.91 8.98 -0.64
N SER A 55 4.77 8.05 -1.04
CA SER A 55 6.21 8.19 -0.80
C SER A 55 6.83 9.34 -1.59
N GLU A 56 6.34 9.65 -2.79
CA GLU A 56 6.82 10.77 -3.61
C GLU A 56 6.23 12.13 -3.17
N GLU A 57 4.98 12.17 -2.69
CA GLU A 57 4.37 13.39 -2.14
C GLU A 57 5.01 13.85 -0.82
N GLN A 58 5.69 12.96 -0.12
CA GLN A 58 6.31 13.20 1.20
C GLN A 58 7.84 13.29 1.14
N GLY A 59 8.41 13.46 -0.07
CA GLY A 59 9.85 13.56 -0.35
C GLY A 59 10.37 15.00 -0.31
#